data_AF-A0A291Q1Q4-F1
#
_entry.id   AF-A0A291Q1Q4-F1
#
_cell.length_a   1.000
_cell.length_b   1.000
_cell.length_c   1.000
_cell.angle_alpha   90.00
_cell.angle_beta   90.00
_cell.angle_gamma   90.00
#
_symmetry.space_group_name_H-M   'P 1'
#
loop_
_entity.id
_entity.type
_entity.pdbx_description
1 polymer ?
#
loop_
_entity_poly.entity_id
_entity_poly.type
_entity_poly.pdbx_seq_one_letter_code
_entity_poly.pdbx_strand_id
1 'polypeptide(L)' 'MTTNRCDDIQVKPDRDTKMRLCYLKNRNPRDKVCKGWVTARAAKWTVLGTDFNDGVYFYLDFPNSSSLKTGWVAA' A
#
# COMPACT_ATOMS: atom_id res chain seq x y z
N MET A 1 -6.40 14.09 8.02
CA MET A 1 -7.02 13.60 6.78
C MET A 1 -7.33 12.15 6.97
N THR A 2 -8.60 11.87 7.27
CA THR A 2 -9.23 10.56 7.18
C THR A 2 -9.82 10.53 5.78
N THR A 3 -9.42 9.57 4.94
CA THR A 3 -9.98 9.48 3.59
C THR A 3 -11.42 8.96 3.68
N ASN A 4 -12.35 9.66 3.03
CA ASN A 4 -13.80 9.38 3.02
C ASN A 4 -14.18 8.21 2.08
N ARG A 5 -13.25 7.33 1.71
CA ARG A 5 -13.49 6.22 0.79
C ARG A 5 -12.88 4.95 1.35
N CYS A 6 -13.73 3.98 1.65
CA CYS A 6 -13.33 2.63 2.07
C CYS A 6 -12.55 1.87 0.99
N ASP A 7 -12.41 2.45 -0.21
CA ASP A 7 -11.81 1.81 -1.39
C ASP A 7 -10.34 2.24 -1.60
N ASP A 8 -9.79 3.02 -0.66
CA ASP A 8 -8.42 3.57 -0.72
C ASP A 8 -7.46 2.78 0.18
N ILE A 9 -6.37 2.30 -0.41
CA ILE A 9 -5.28 1.66 0.35
C ILE A 9 -4.27 2.73 0.75
N GLN A 10 -4.13 2.92 2.06
CA GLN A 10 -3.27 3.93 2.65
C GLN A 10 -2.42 3.40 3.79
N VAL A 11 -1.27 4.03 3.97
CA VAL A 11 -0.27 3.62 4.96
C VAL A 11 0.20 4.81 5.77
N LYS A 12 0.51 4.58 7.04
CA LYS A 12 1.17 5.53 7.93
C LYS A 12 2.36 4.83 8.58
N PRO A 13 3.53 4.85 7.93
CA PRO A 13 4.73 4.19 8.45
C PRO A 13 5.31 5.00 9.62
N ASP A 14 6.01 4.34 10.54
CA ASP A 14 6.67 5.01 11.66
C ASP A 14 7.98 5.71 11.25
N ARG A 15 8.55 5.29 10.10
CA ARG A 15 9.76 5.87 9.50
C ARG A 15 9.54 6.14 8.03
N ASP A 16 10.26 7.13 7.49
CA ASP A 16 10.29 7.38 6.06
C ASP A 16 10.67 6.09 5.34
N THR A 17 9.80 5.65 4.43
CA THR A 17 10.02 4.39 3.74
C THR A 17 9.53 4.44 2.31
N LYS A 18 10.34 3.87 1.43
CA LYS A 18 9.97 3.69 0.03
C LYS A 18 9.25 2.34 -0.08
N MET A 19 8.09 2.34 -0.67
CA MET A 19 7.29 1.14 -0.90
C MET A 19 6.48 1.26 -2.19
N ARG A 20 5.90 0.17 -2.66
CA ARG A 20 4.89 0.20 -3.72
C ARG A 20 3.74 -0.73 -3.36
N LEU A 21 2.54 -0.36 -3.80
CA LEU A 21 1.38 -1.21 -3.69
C LEU A 21 1.32 -2.16 -4.88
N CYS A 22 1.19 -3.46 -4.60
CA CYS A 22 0.93 -4.47 -5.60
C CYS A 22 -0.38 -5.19 -5.28
N TYR A 23 -1.13 -5.59 -6.30
CA TYR A 23 -2.40 -6.27 -6.15
C TYR A 23 -2.61 -7.31 -7.24
N LEU A 24 -3.45 -8.31 -6.94
CA LEU A 24 -3.82 -9.38 -7.87
C LEU A 24 -5.19 -9.09 -8.46
N LYS A 25 -5.26 -8.94 -9.79
CA LYS A 25 -6.55 -8.90 -10.48
C LYS A 25 -7.21 -10.29 -10.39
N ASN A 26 -8.49 -10.34 -10.03
CA ASN A 26 -9.27 -11.59 -9.96
C ASN A 26 -8.65 -12.70 -9.08
N ARG A 27 -7.83 -12.34 -8.07
CA ARG A 27 -7.09 -13.29 -7.21
C ARG A 27 -6.13 -14.21 -7.99
N ASN A 28 -5.81 -13.88 -9.25
CA ASN A 28 -4.90 -14.65 -10.08
C ASN A 28 -3.47 -14.15 -9.84
N PRO A 29 -2.54 -15.01 -9.36
CA PRO A 29 -1.14 -14.64 -9.15
C PRO A 29 -0.43 -14.16 -10.43
N ARG A 30 -0.93 -14.55 -11.60
CA ARG A 30 -0.38 -14.13 -12.90
C ARG A 30 -0.80 -12.72 -13.31
N ASP A 31 -1.90 -12.21 -12.76
CA ASP A 31 -2.44 -10.89 -13.09
C ASP A 31 -2.05 -9.85 -12.03
N LYS A 32 -0.76 -9.88 -11.67
CA LYS A 32 -0.18 -9.01 -10.66
C LYS A 32 0.12 -7.63 -11.23
N VAL A 33 -0.47 -6.61 -10.64
CA VAL A 33 -0.24 -5.22 -11.00
C VAL A 33 0.44 -4.52 -9.83
N CYS A 34 1.58 -3.87 -10.10
CA CYS A 34 2.28 -3.05 -9.12
C CYS A 34 2.25 -1.59 -9.54
N LYS A 35 1.86 -0.71 -8.62
CA LYS A 35 1.98 0.73 -8.79
C LYS A 35 3.44 1.16 -8.68
N GLY A 36 3.70 2.42 -9.05
CA GLY A 36 5.02 3.02 -8.93
C GLY A 36 5.52 3.03 -7.49
N TRP A 37 6.84 3.12 -7.32
CA TRP A 37 7.43 3.32 -6.00
C TRP A 37 7.09 4.70 -5.45
N VAL A 38 6.65 4.73 -4.19
CA VAL A 38 6.30 5.94 -3.46
C VAL A 38 7.12 6.01 -2.19
N THR A 39 7.57 7.21 -1.82
CA THR A 39 8.16 7.47 -0.50
C THR A 39 7.05 7.91 0.45
N ALA A 40 6.60 7.01 1.31
CA ALA A 40 5.66 7.33 2.38
C ALA A 40 6.43 7.95 3.55
N ARG A 41 5.98 9.12 4.01
CA ARG A 41 6.63 9.88 5.08
C ARG A 41 6.18 9.38 6.45
N ALA A 42 7.11 9.39 7.40
CA ALA A 42 6.88 8.99 8.79
C ALA A 42 5.67 9.71 9.40
N ALA A 43 4.83 8.96 10.11
CA ALA A 43 3.66 9.43 10.82
C ALA A 43 2.63 10.21 9.95
N LYS A 44 2.69 10.08 8.63
CA LYS A 44 1.74 10.69 7.69
C LYS A 44 1.03 9.63 6.87
N TRP A 45 -0.30 9.75 6.79
CA TRP A 45 -1.09 8.93 5.88
C TRP A 45 -0.68 9.24 4.44
N THR A 46 -0.33 8.19 3.71
CA THR A 46 0.03 8.22 2.29
C THR A 46 -0.90 7.26 1.57
N VAL A 47 -1.66 7.76 0.60
CA VAL A 47 -2.50 6.92 -0.26
C VAL A 47 -1.60 6.24 -1.28
N LEU A 48 -1.64 4.91 -1.32
CA LEU A 48 -0.88 4.11 -2.28
C LEU A 48 -1.72 3.70 -3.48
N GLY A 49 -3.04 3.72 -3.35
CA GLY A 49 -3.95 3.63 -4.47
C GLY A 49 -5.41 3.81 -4.06
N THR A 50 -6.22 4.15 -5.04
CA THR A 50 -7.66 4.42 -4.92
C THR A 50 -8.46 3.42 -5.75
N ASP A 51 -9.77 3.38 -5.49
CA ASP A 51 -10.78 2.69 -6.30
C ASP A 51 -10.56 1.17 -6.40
N PHE A 52 -10.18 0.54 -5.27
CA PHE A 52 -10.09 -0.91 -5.19
C PHE A 52 -11.44 -1.54 -4.91
N ASN A 53 -11.80 -2.55 -5.70
CA ASN A 53 -12.99 -3.37 -5.43
C ASN A 53 -12.79 -4.20 -4.15
N ASP A 54 -13.89 -4.45 -3.45
CA ASP A 54 -13.91 -5.38 -2.32
C ASP A 54 -13.33 -6.75 -2.68
N GLY A 55 -12.53 -7.31 -1.76
CA GLY A 55 -11.95 -8.64 -1.91
C GLY A 55 -10.74 -8.74 -2.84
N VAL A 56 -10.14 -7.61 -3.22
CA VAL A 56 -8.83 -7.56 -3.89
C VAL A 56 -7.72 -7.98 -2.92
N TYR A 57 -6.85 -8.87 -3.39
CA TYR A 57 -5.65 -9.26 -2.65
C TYR A 57 -4.54 -8.27 -3.00
N PHE A 58 -4.03 -7.58 -1.99
CA PHE A 58 -2.91 -6.66 -2.15
C PHE A 58 -1.79 -6.97 -1.16
N TYR A 59 -0.60 -6.48 -1.49
CA TYR A 59 0.55 -6.51 -0.63
C TYR A 59 1.43 -5.28 -0.86
N LEU A 60 2.20 -4.92 0.15
CA LEU A 60 3.17 -3.84 0.09
C LEU A 60 4.53 -4.42 -0.21
N ASP A 61 5.17 -3.93 -1.27
CA ASP A 61 6.52 -4.32 -1.63
C ASP A 61 7.50 -3.21 -1.20
N PHE A 62 8.61 -3.62 -0.62
CA PHE A 62 9.63 -2.74 -0.07
C PHE A 62 10.96 -3.03 -0.77
N PRO A 63 11.75 -2.01 -1.14
CA PRO A 63 12.99 -2.20 -1.90
C PRO A 63 14.09 -2.87 -1.05
N ASN A 64 13.95 -2.83 0.28
CA ASN A 64 14.84 -3.51 1.20
C ASN A 64 13.99 -4.30 2.20
N SER A 65 14.03 -5.63 2.08
CA SER A 65 13.31 -6.58 2.92
C SER A 65 13.87 -6.67 4.35
N SER A 66 15.11 -6.24 4.57
CA SER A 66 15.79 -6.35 5.86
C SER A 66 15.49 -5.22 6.85
N SER A 67 14.85 -4.12 6.40
CA SER A 67 14.53 -3.02 7.32
C SER A 67 13.20 -3.29 8.02
N LEU A 68 13.18 -3.22 9.35
CA LEU A 68 11.95 -3.24 10.16
C LEU A 68 10.95 -2.20 9.62
N LYS A 69 9.79 -2.67 9.18
CA LYS A 69 8.68 -1.82 8.71
C LYS A 69 7.56 -1.92 9.73
N THR A 70 7.35 -0.85 10.47
CA THR A 70 6.26 -0.71 11.44
C THR A 70 5.38 0.46 11.06
N GLY A 71 4.10 0.38 11.38
CA GLY A 71 3.13 1.42 11.09
C GLY A 71 1.73 0.86 10.90
N TRP A 72 0.85 1.73 10.41
CA TRP A 72 -0.57 1.44 10.22
C TRP A 72 -0.89 1.28 8.73
N VAL A 73 -1.77 0.34 8.43
CA VAL A 73 -2.36 0.15 7.11
C VAL A 73 -3.88 0.28 7.27
N ALA A 74 -4.51 1.05 6.39
CA ALA A 74 -5.96 1.11 6.25
C ALA A 74 -6.30 0.86 4.79
N ALA A 75 -7.34 0.08 4.56
CA ALA A 75 -7.82 -0.38 3.26
C ALA A 75 -9.31 -0.72 3.39
#